data_AF-A0AAV0LQ11-F1
#
_entry.id   AF-A0AAV0LQ11-F1
#
_cell.length_a   1.000
_cell.length_b   1.000
_cell.length_c   1.000
_cell.angle_alpha   90.00
_cell.angle_beta   90.00
_cell.angle_gamma   90.00
#
_symmetry.space_group_name_H-M   'P 1'
#
loop_
_entity.id
_entity.type
_entity.pdbx_description
1 polymer ?
#
loop_
_entity_poly.entity_id
_entity_poly.type
_entity_poly.pdbx_seq_one_letter_code
_entity_poly.pdbx_strand_id
1 'polypeptide(L)'
;MTPSVRSVEFQRRLPFSQVAQFAGIQTILEHVEGVRRIHVLDLAIRNGHQWTILMQALATRRRSRVEHLKITAVATMGKELIEQTGRRLVMFAQTMNLVCSFNVVMVRDLAELRQDHLQFDSGETVVVLADYVASTLTSPAERLDALIKTIRRVKPCVMVVMEMEGNRNSSVFVNRFVESLFFAGVLFDCIGDCMVGDEATRKYGEETLLGEVSKIVMMGAADDDDGAGGGEGREWMIRSLKVDVWRAYFRRFGMVETQLSRSSMYQAELVAEQVPCWSPCTVWMDGKSLIVGWKGTPVKSITAWKFS
;
A
#
# COMPACT_ATOMS: atom_id res chain seq x y z
N MET A 1 -4.41 9.49 15.01
CA MET A 1 -5.57 10.26 14.49
C MET A 1 -6.53 9.29 13.81
N THR A 2 -7.78 9.20 14.24
CA THR A 2 -8.84 8.52 13.48
C THR A 2 -8.85 9.10 12.07
N PRO A 3 -8.92 8.30 10.99
CA PRO A 3 -9.06 8.86 9.66
C PRO A 3 -10.29 9.77 9.66
N SER A 4 -10.10 11.06 9.41
CA SER A 4 -11.23 11.99 9.33
C SER A 4 -12.16 11.53 8.21
N VAL A 5 -13.46 11.79 8.31
CA VAL A 5 -14.41 11.50 7.22
C VAL A 5 -13.90 12.08 5.89
N ARG A 6 -13.26 13.25 5.96
CA ARG A 6 -12.63 13.92 4.81
C ARG A 6 -11.46 13.12 4.22
N SER A 7 -10.63 12.47 5.04
CA SER A 7 -9.53 11.64 4.55
C SER A 7 -10.03 10.42 3.76
N VAL A 8 -11.13 9.83 4.19
CA VAL A 8 -11.76 8.70 3.50
C VAL A 8 -12.39 9.16 2.18
N GLU A 9 -13.09 10.29 2.20
CA GLU A 9 -13.70 10.88 1.01
C GLU A 9 -12.64 11.28 -0.03
N PHE A 10 -11.58 11.95 0.41
CA PHE A 10 -10.44 12.29 -0.42
C PHE A 10 -9.82 11.05 -1.09
N GLN A 11 -9.58 9.98 -0.33
CA GLN A 11 -9.03 8.73 -0.88
C GLN A 11 -9.96 8.05 -1.89
N ARG A 12 -11.28 8.15 -1.69
CA ARG A 12 -12.28 7.62 -2.62
C ARG A 12 -12.34 8.41 -3.92
N ARG A 13 -12.10 9.71 -3.89
CA ARG A 13 -12.13 10.54 -5.11
C ARG A 13 -10.87 10.42 -5.96
N LEU A 14 -9.78 9.88 -5.41
CA LEU A 14 -8.57 9.61 -6.17
C LEU A 14 -8.59 8.20 -6.79
N PRO A 15 -8.38 8.06 -8.10
CA PRO A 15 -8.45 6.76 -8.77
C PRO A 15 -7.32 5.82 -8.34
N PHE A 16 -6.13 6.35 -8.03
CA PHE A 16 -4.92 5.54 -7.79
C PHE A 16 -5.07 4.56 -6.63
N SER A 17 -5.67 5.01 -5.52
CA SER A 17 -5.85 4.19 -4.32
C SER A 17 -6.84 3.06 -4.58
N GLN A 18 -7.95 3.37 -5.25
CA GLN A 18 -8.97 2.38 -5.54
C GLN A 18 -8.48 1.36 -6.57
N VAL A 19 -7.87 1.81 -7.67
CA VAL A 19 -7.27 0.95 -8.68
C VAL A 19 -6.26 -0.01 -8.05
N ALA A 20 -5.36 0.50 -7.22
CA ALA A 20 -4.36 -0.33 -6.55
C ALA A 20 -4.99 -1.35 -5.60
N GLN A 21 -5.97 -0.94 -4.80
CA GLN A 21 -6.67 -1.82 -3.85
C GLN A 21 -7.40 -2.95 -4.58
N PHE A 22 -8.20 -2.65 -5.61
CA PHE A 22 -8.96 -3.68 -6.32
C PHE A 22 -8.06 -4.63 -7.11
N ALA A 23 -7.05 -4.12 -7.81
CA ALA A 23 -6.08 -4.96 -8.51
C ALA A 23 -5.26 -5.83 -7.54
N GLY A 24 -4.83 -5.26 -6.41
CA GLY A 24 -4.08 -5.97 -5.37
C GLY A 24 -4.92 -7.06 -4.69
N ILE A 25 -6.16 -6.76 -4.33
CA ILE A 25 -7.10 -7.73 -3.73
C ILE A 25 -7.47 -8.82 -4.73
N GLN A 26 -7.72 -8.49 -5.99
CA GLN A 26 -7.97 -9.49 -7.03
C GLN A 26 -6.77 -10.43 -7.18
N THR A 27 -5.54 -9.90 -7.10
CA THR A 27 -4.33 -10.71 -7.15
C THR A 27 -4.21 -11.63 -5.93
N ILE A 28 -4.53 -11.14 -4.72
CA ILE A 28 -4.59 -11.98 -3.51
C ILE A 28 -5.64 -13.08 -3.68
N LEU A 29 -6.83 -12.74 -4.16
CA LEU A 29 -7.96 -13.67 -4.32
C LEU A 29 -7.60 -14.88 -5.19
N GLU A 30 -6.87 -14.65 -6.27
CA GLU A 30 -6.38 -15.71 -7.17
C GLU A 30 -5.35 -16.62 -6.50
N HIS A 31 -4.49 -16.06 -5.66
CA HIS A 31 -3.45 -16.82 -4.94
C HIS A 31 -4.00 -17.62 -3.75
N VAL A 32 -5.21 -17.30 -3.30
CA VAL A 32 -5.92 -18.05 -2.26
C VAL A 32 -7.09 -18.86 -2.83
N GLU A 33 -7.12 -19.10 -4.15
CA GLU A 33 -8.04 -20.09 -4.72
C GLU A 33 -7.73 -21.48 -4.14
N GLY A 34 -8.77 -22.27 -3.89
CA GLY A 34 -8.76 -23.50 -3.10
C GLY A 34 -8.60 -23.34 -1.58
N VAL A 35 -8.01 -22.24 -1.10
CA VAL A 35 -7.64 -22.08 0.32
C VAL A 35 -8.87 -21.86 1.20
N ARG A 36 -8.91 -22.57 2.34
CA ARG A 36 -9.99 -22.51 3.33
C ARG A 36 -9.65 -21.68 4.57
N ARG A 37 -8.37 -21.62 4.96
CA ARG A 37 -7.87 -20.83 6.09
C ARG A 37 -6.86 -19.82 5.56
N ILE A 38 -7.22 -18.55 5.57
CA ILE A 38 -6.43 -17.46 4.98
C ILE A 38 -5.92 -16.58 6.12
N HIS A 39 -4.63 -16.30 6.14
CA HIS A 39 -4.02 -15.33 7.06
C HIS A 39 -3.42 -14.18 6.27
N VAL A 40 -4.02 -13.01 6.41
CA VAL A 40 -3.52 -11.76 5.85
C VAL A 40 -2.58 -11.10 6.86
N LEU A 41 -1.34 -10.84 6.44
CA LEU A 41 -0.43 -9.92 7.11
C LEU A 41 -0.49 -8.57 6.40
N ASP A 42 -1.13 -7.61 7.04
CA ASP A 42 -1.20 -6.23 6.56
C ASP A 42 -0.14 -5.39 7.27
N LEU A 43 0.84 -4.93 6.50
CA LEU A 43 1.95 -4.13 7.01
C LEU A 43 1.62 -2.63 7.14
N ALA A 44 0.43 -2.20 6.67
CA ALA A 44 -0.04 -0.81 6.73
C ALA A 44 -1.58 -0.71 6.59
N ILE A 45 -2.34 -1.19 7.57
CA ILE A 45 -3.81 -1.39 7.43
C ILE A 45 -4.67 -0.15 7.17
N ARG A 46 -4.18 1.05 7.49
CA ARG A 46 -4.92 2.32 7.33
C ARG A 46 -6.35 2.21 7.87
N ASN A 47 -7.37 2.19 7.01
CA ASN A 47 -8.79 2.10 7.36
C ASN A 47 -9.42 0.71 7.13
N GLY A 48 -8.64 -0.27 6.66
CA GLY A 48 -9.07 -1.65 6.41
C GLY A 48 -9.96 -1.86 5.17
N HIS A 49 -10.15 -0.86 4.31
CA HIS A 49 -11.10 -0.96 3.19
C HIS A 49 -10.78 -2.13 2.23
N GLN A 50 -9.51 -2.38 1.94
CA GLN A 50 -9.05 -3.51 1.13
C GLN A 50 -9.58 -4.87 1.65
N TRP A 51 -9.73 -5.02 2.96
CA TRP A 51 -10.25 -6.25 3.56
C TRP A 51 -11.76 -6.38 3.46
N THR A 52 -12.49 -5.28 3.40
CA THR A 52 -13.93 -5.33 3.08
C THR A 52 -14.16 -5.82 1.65
N ILE A 53 -13.33 -5.38 0.69
CA ILE A 53 -13.35 -5.84 -0.70
C ILE A 53 -13.03 -7.34 -0.75
N LEU A 54 -11.98 -7.79 -0.05
CA LEU A 54 -11.62 -9.20 0.02
C LEU A 54 -12.75 -10.05 0.62
N MET A 55 -13.36 -9.61 1.72
CA MET A 55 -14.49 -10.33 2.35
C MET A 55 -15.67 -10.48 1.40
N GLN A 56 -16.03 -9.44 0.65
CA GLN A 56 -17.10 -9.51 -0.35
C GLN A 56 -16.77 -10.52 -1.46
N ALA A 57 -15.53 -10.51 -1.95
CA ALA A 57 -15.08 -11.46 -2.97
C ALA A 57 -15.03 -12.91 -2.45
N LEU A 58 -14.61 -13.12 -1.20
CA LEU A 58 -14.58 -14.43 -0.56
C LEU A 58 -15.99 -14.96 -0.26
N ALA A 59 -16.93 -14.10 0.13
CA ALA A 59 -18.31 -14.50 0.42
C ALA A 59 -19.08 -14.98 -0.81
N THR A 60 -18.75 -14.44 -1.99
CA THR A 60 -19.37 -14.84 -3.28
C THR A 60 -18.67 -16.00 -3.97
N ARG A 61 -17.59 -16.52 -3.37
CA ARG A 61 -16.75 -17.58 -3.93
C ARG A 61 -17.46 -18.94 -3.93
N ARG A 62 -17.70 -19.48 -5.13
CA ARG A 62 -18.48 -20.73 -5.30
C ARG A 62 -17.71 -22.03 -5.00
N ARG A 63 -16.38 -22.05 -5.22
CA ARG A 63 -15.60 -23.31 -5.24
C ARG A 63 -15.21 -23.87 -3.87
N SER A 64 -14.94 -23.01 -2.90
CA SER A 64 -14.59 -23.45 -1.54
C SER A 64 -15.00 -22.41 -0.52
N ARG A 65 -15.72 -22.85 0.51
CA ARG A 65 -16.07 -22.02 1.65
C ARG A 65 -14.82 -21.71 2.47
N VAL A 66 -14.64 -20.44 2.82
CA VAL A 66 -13.62 -20.00 3.77
C VAL A 66 -14.05 -20.43 5.16
N GLU A 67 -13.20 -21.21 5.82
CA GLU A 67 -13.36 -21.62 7.23
C GLU A 67 -12.94 -20.52 8.18
N HIS A 68 -11.86 -19.79 7.84
CA HIS A 68 -11.33 -18.74 8.69
C HIS A 68 -10.55 -17.71 7.87
N LEU A 69 -10.87 -16.43 8.06
CA LEU A 69 -10.07 -15.30 7.60
C LEU A 69 -9.43 -14.62 8.82
N LYS A 70 -8.12 -14.74 8.95
CA LYS A 70 -7.33 -14.07 9.98
C LYS A 70 -6.67 -12.84 9.38
N ILE A 71 -6.78 -11.69 10.01
CA ILE A 71 -6.09 -10.47 9.59
C ILE A 71 -5.20 -10.01 10.74
N THR A 72 -3.90 -9.94 10.50
CA THR A 72 -2.94 -9.36 11.43
C THR A 72 -2.44 -8.04 10.86
N ALA A 73 -2.76 -6.95 11.55
CA ALA A 73 -2.23 -5.62 11.24
C ALA A 73 -0.94 -5.39 12.03
N VAL A 74 0.17 -5.16 11.32
CA VAL A 74 1.44 -4.73 11.92
C VAL A 74 1.49 -3.20 11.90
N ALA A 75 1.83 -2.58 13.03
CA ALA A 75 1.88 -1.13 13.12
C ALA A 75 2.89 -0.63 14.15
N THR A 76 3.36 0.60 13.94
CA THR A 76 4.28 1.29 14.85
C THR A 76 3.58 2.26 15.80
N MET A 77 2.38 2.73 15.43
CA MET A 77 1.54 3.58 16.29
C MET A 77 0.05 3.38 16.02
N GLY A 78 -0.78 4.02 16.85
CA GLY A 78 -2.23 4.09 16.61
C GLY A 78 -3.00 2.81 16.98
N LYS A 79 -2.51 2.02 17.94
CA LYS A 79 -3.09 0.75 18.39
C LYS A 79 -4.62 0.82 18.55
N GLU A 80 -5.14 1.77 19.32
CA GLU A 80 -6.58 1.89 19.60
C GLU A 80 -7.42 2.07 18.33
N LEU A 81 -6.92 2.83 17.36
CA LEU A 81 -7.59 3.10 16.09
C LEU A 81 -7.58 1.86 15.19
N ILE A 82 -6.48 1.11 15.22
CA ILE A 82 -6.35 -0.15 14.49
C ILE A 82 -7.28 -1.20 15.10
N GLU A 83 -7.37 -1.28 16.43
CA GLU A 83 -8.31 -2.16 17.11
C GLU A 83 -9.78 -1.78 16.82
N GLN A 84 -10.10 -0.48 16.73
CA GLN A 84 -11.41 -0.02 16.27
C GLN A 84 -11.69 -0.46 14.83
N THR A 85 -10.70 -0.34 13.95
CA THR A 85 -10.78 -0.83 12.56
C THR A 85 -11.00 -2.34 12.53
N GLY A 86 -10.26 -3.09 13.34
CA GLY A 86 -10.40 -4.53 13.50
C GLY A 86 -11.79 -4.96 13.94
N ARG A 87 -12.37 -4.29 14.95
CA ARG A 87 -13.75 -4.54 15.40
C ARG A 87 -14.74 -4.32 14.26
N ARG A 88 -14.60 -3.24 13.49
CA ARG A 88 -15.45 -2.96 12.32
C ARG A 88 -15.32 -4.02 11.25
N LEU A 89 -14.11 -4.49 10.97
CA LEU A 89 -13.85 -5.57 10.00
C LEU A 89 -14.47 -6.90 10.42
N VAL A 90 -14.34 -7.28 11.70
CA VAL A 90 -14.95 -8.50 12.23
C VAL A 90 -16.48 -8.43 12.15
N MET A 91 -17.09 -7.29 12.53
CA MET A 91 -18.54 -7.09 12.37
C MET A 91 -18.97 -7.16 10.90
N PHE A 92 -18.19 -6.58 9.98
CA PHE A 92 -18.49 -6.66 8.55
C PHE A 92 -18.34 -8.09 8.00
N ALA A 93 -17.38 -8.87 8.48
CA ALA A 93 -17.24 -10.27 8.11
C ALA A 93 -18.48 -11.09 8.53
N GLN A 94 -19.05 -10.79 9.71
CA GLN A 94 -20.26 -11.45 10.20
C GLN A 94 -21.46 -11.20 9.29
N THR A 95 -21.64 -9.98 8.76
CA THR A 95 -22.74 -9.69 7.81
C THR A 95 -22.59 -10.45 6.48
N MET A 96 -21.38 -10.93 6.17
CA MET A 96 -21.05 -11.74 5.01
C MET A 96 -20.99 -13.25 5.31
N ASN A 97 -21.38 -13.68 6.52
CA ASN A 97 -21.28 -15.07 7.00
C ASN A 97 -19.84 -15.65 6.96
N LEU A 98 -18.83 -14.81 7.15
CA LEU A 98 -17.43 -15.21 7.23
C LEU A 98 -16.97 -15.27 8.69
N VAL A 99 -16.25 -16.34 9.04
CA VAL A 99 -15.55 -16.42 10.33
C VAL A 99 -14.25 -15.63 10.21
N CYS A 100 -14.15 -14.52 10.94
CA CYS A 100 -13.00 -13.63 10.88
C CYS A 100 -12.42 -13.39 12.28
N SER A 101 -11.09 -13.39 12.39
CA SER A 101 -10.35 -12.89 13.55
C SER A 101 -9.43 -11.75 13.14
N PHE A 102 -9.13 -10.87 14.09
CA PHE A 102 -8.31 -9.70 13.87
C PHE A 102 -7.29 -9.53 15.00
N ASN A 103 -6.03 -9.41 14.62
CA ASN A 103 -4.91 -9.25 15.54
C ASN A 103 -4.14 -7.97 15.24
N VAL A 104 -3.59 -7.36 16.28
CA VAL A 104 -2.70 -6.20 16.17
C VAL A 104 -1.34 -6.58 16.72
N VAL A 105 -0.29 -6.37 15.92
CA VAL A 105 1.10 -6.52 16.32
C VAL A 105 1.75 -5.14 16.33
N MET A 106 2.04 -4.64 17.53
CA MET A 106 2.73 -3.38 17.71
C MET A 106 4.24 -3.62 17.77
N VAL A 107 4.98 -2.92 16.92
CA VAL A 107 6.45 -2.89 16.90
C VAL A 107 6.92 -1.45 17.03
N ARG A 108 8.16 -1.20 17.45
CA ARG A 108 8.68 0.19 17.46
C ARG A 108 9.03 0.65 16.05
N ASP A 109 9.61 -0.27 15.29
CA ASP A 109 9.95 -0.13 13.88
C ASP A 109 9.50 -1.40 13.15
N LEU A 110 8.99 -1.27 11.92
CA LEU A 110 8.65 -2.42 11.08
C LEU A 110 9.87 -3.33 10.83
N ALA A 111 11.09 -2.79 10.85
CA ALA A 111 12.31 -3.58 10.75
C ALA A 111 12.52 -4.53 11.96
N GLU A 112 11.90 -4.24 13.11
CA GLU A 112 11.98 -5.09 14.31
C GLU A 112 10.94 -6.21 14.33
N LEU A 113 10.07 -6.30 13.32
CA LEU A 113 9.10 -7.38 13.21
C LEU A 113 9.81 -8.73 13.17
N ARG A 114 9.40 -9.64 14.04
CA ARG A 114 9.90 -11.00 14.09
C ARG A 114 8.78 -12.02 13.96
N GLN A 115 9.14 -13.23 13.56
CA GLN A 115 8.18 -14.31 13.38
C GLN A 115 7.47 -14.70 14.68
N ASP A 116 8.14 -14.62 15.84
CA ASP A 116 7.57 -14.92 17.16
C ASP A 116 6.51 -13.91 17.61
N HIS A 117 6.44 -12.73 17.00
CA HIS A 117 5.35 -11.78 17.22
C HIS A 117 4.05 -12.19 16.53
N LEU A 118 4.15 -13.03 15.50
CA LEU A 118 3.05 -13.42 14.65
C LEU A 118 2.48 -14.75 15.14
N GLN A 119 1.17 -14.78 15.38
CA GLN A 119 0.48 -16.00 15.78
C GLN A 119 0.00 -16.71 14.52
N PHE A 120 0.43 -17.95 14.32
CA PHE A 120 0.02 -18.77 13.19
C PHE A 120 -0.89 -19.92 13.62
N ASP A 121 -1.96 -20.16 12.86
CA ASP A 121 -2.85 -21.29 13.06
C ASP A 121 -2.44 -22.45 12.14
N SER A 122 -2.69 -23.70 12.55
CA SER A 122 -2.38 -24.86 11.71
C SER A 122 -3.19 -24.85 10.42
N GLY A 123 -2.50 -25.06 9.29
CA GLY A 123 -3.11 -25.18 7.97
C GLY A 123 -3.56 -23.87 7.32
N GLU A 124 -3.22 -22.71 7.89
CA GLU A 124 -3.48 -21.43 7.24
C GLU A 124 -2.47 -21.11 6.14
N THR A 125 -2.92 -20.46 5.08
CA THR A 125 -2.07 -19.91 4.02
C THR A 125 -1.90 -18.42 4.23
N VAL A 126 -0.64 -17.97 4.28
CA VAL A 126 -0.32 -16.56 4.55
C VAL A 126 -0.21 -15.77 3.25
N VAL A 127 -0.81 -14.58 3.23
CA VAL A 127 -0.59 -13.55 2.21
C VAL A 127 -0.07 -12.28 2.88
N VAL A 128 0.77 -11.52 2.20
CA VAL A 128 1.31 -10.25 2.70
C VAL A 128 0.85 -9.11 1.81
N LEU A 129 0.37 -8.02 2.41
CA LEU A 129 0.12 -6.75 1.73
C LEU A 129 1.02 -5.66 2.30
N ALA A 130 1.75 -5.01 1.40
CA ALA A 130 2.66 -3.91 1.69
C ALA A 130 2.28 -2.68 0.86
N ASP A 131 1.49 -1.78 1.45
CA ASP A 131 1.09 -0.51 0.82
C ASP A 131 1.96 0.63 1.38
N TYR A 132 2.82 1.23 0.56
CA TYR A 132 3.82 2.26 0.94
C TYR A 132 4.87 1.83 1.98
N VAL A 133 5.03 0.52 2.22
CA VAL A 133 5.95 0.04 3.28
C VAL A 133 7.39 -0.01 2.80
N ALA A 134 7.64 -0.33 1.53
CA ALA A 134 9.00 -0.41 1.03
C ALA A 134 9.65 0.98 1.01
N SER A 135 8.92 1.99 0.54
CA SER A 135 9.42 3.37 0.47
C SER A 135 9.70 4.02 1.82
N THR A 136 9.03 3.59 2.90
CA THR A 136 9.25 4.10 4.26
C THR A 136 10.44 3.47 4.98
N LEU A 137 10.97 2.35 4.46
CA LEU A 137 12.09 1.60 5.05
C LEU A 137 13.37 1.64 4.21
N THR A 138 13.44 2.48 3.18
CA THR A 138 14.61 2.60 2.30
C THR A 138 15.82 3.26 2.94
N SER A 139 15.66 3.91 4.09
CA SER A 139 16.74 4.62 4.78
C SER A 139 16.69 4.38 6.29
N PRO A 140 17.70 3.72 6.86
CA PRO A 140 18.75 2.92 6.20
C PRO A 140 18.21 1.65 5.53
N ALA A 141 18.86 1.16 4.47
CA ALA A 141 18.38 0.04 3.63
C ALA A 141 18.25 -1.28 4.41
N GLU A 142 19.06 -1.44 5.47
CA GLU A 142 19.09 -2.58 6.37
C GLU A 142 17.73 -2.82 7.06
N ARG A 143 16.90 -1.79 7.19
CA ARG A 143 15.55 -1.88 7.75
C ARG A 143 14.63 -2.71 6.87
N LEU A 144 14.60 -2.41 5.56
CA LEU A 144 13.83 -3.19 4.60
C LEU A 144 14.41 -4.61 4.45
N ASP A 145 15.73 -4.76 4.51
CA ASP A 145 16.38 -6.08 4.49
C ASP A 145 15.89 -6.97 5.65
N ALA A 146 15.82 -6.41 6.87
CA ALA A 146 15.36 -7.13 8.06
C ALA A 146 13.89 -7.57 7.91
N LEU A 147 13.02 -6.66 7.47
CA LEU A 147 11.61 -6.96 7.24
C LEU A 147 11.43 -8.07 6.18
N ILE A 148 12.11 -7.99 5.04
CA ILE A 148 12.00 -9.00 3.98
C ILE A 148 12.54 -10.36 4.45
N LYS A 149 13.60 -10.40 5.26
CA LYS A 149 14.09 -11.64 5.89
C LYS A 149 13.04 -12.25 6.81
N THR A 150 12.32 -11.45 7.60
CA THR A 150 11.21 -11.94 8.43
C THR A 150 10.07 -12.46 7.57
N ILE A 151 9.65 -11.71 6.55
CA ILE A 151 8.58 -12.13 5.63
C ILE A 151 8.94 -13.45 4.92
N ARG A 152 10.20 -13.65 4.54
CA ARG A 152 10.68 -14.93 3.96
C ARG A 152 10.46 -16.10 4.92
N ARG A 153 10.69 -15.93 6.22
CA ARG A 153 10.49 -16.98 7.24
C ARG A 153 9.02 -17.36 7.43
N VAL A 154 8.12 -16.40 7.20
CA VAL A 154 6.67 -16.62 7.23
C VAL A 154 6.19 -17.47 6.04
N LYS A 155 6.95 -17.53 4.94
CA LYS A 155 6.64 -18.30 3.72
C LYS A 155 5.24 -17.96 3.15
N PRO A 156 4.95 -16.69 2.83
CA PRO A 156 3.68 -16.32 2.23
C PRO A 156 3.53 -16.93 0.84
N CYS A 157 2.29 -17.27 0.45
CA CYS A 157 2.02 -17.77 -0.91
C CYS A 157 2.10 -16.64 -1.95
N VAL A 158 1.87 -15.39 -1.53
CA VAL A 158 2.09 -14.18 -2.31
C VAL A 158 2.32 -12.98 -1.38
N MET A 159 3.18 -12.06 -1.82
CA MET A 159 3.32 -10.72 -1.27
C MET A 159 2.93 -9.70 -2.35
N VAL A 160 1.89 -8.91 -2.08
CA VAL A 160 1.48 -7.80 -2.95
C VAL A 160 2.09 -6.51 -2.41
N VAL A 161 2.79 -5.79 -3.29
CA VAL A 161 3.46 -4.52 -2.97
C VAL A 161 2.86 -3.42 -3.83
N MET A 162 2.42 -2.35 -3.17
CA MET A 162 1.81 -1.17 -3.79
C MET A 162 2.63 0.06 -3.41
N GLU A 163 3.29 0.68 -4.38
CA GLU A 163 4.24 1.78 -4.15
C GLU A 163 4.00 2.93 -5.11
N MET A 164 4.33 4.16 -4.69
CA MET A 164 4.28 5.29 -5.60
C MET A 164 5.44 5.23 -6.59
N GLU A 165 5.16 5.58 -7.84
CA GLU A 165 6.18 5.72 -8.86
C GLU A 165 6.83 7.11 -8.78
N GLY A 166 8.16 7.14 -8.87
CA GLY A 166 8.97 8.36 -8.83
C GLY A 166 10.27 8.17 -8.06
N ASN A 167 11.36 8.77 -8.52
CA ASN A 167 12.67 8.61 -7.88
C ASN A 167 12.94 9.74 -6.86
N ARG A 168 12.42 9.58 -5.64
CA ARG A 168 12.59 10.54 -4.55
C ARG A 168 13.73 10.17 -3.60
N ASN A 169 14.62 9.27 -4.00
CA ASN A 169 15.75 8.80 -3.21
C ASN A 169 17.12 9.12 -3.85
N SER A 170 17.19 10.06 -4.79
CA SER A 170 18.48 10.51 -5.36
C SER A 170 19.37 11.10 -4.26
N SER A 171 20.69 10.89 -4.31
CA SER A 171 21.62 11.58 -3.40
C SER A 171 21.72 13.08 -3.67
N VAL A 172 21.30 13.53 -4.86
CA VAL A 172 21.35 14.95 -5.26
C VAL A 172 20.02 15.63 -4.94
N PHE A 173 20.05 16.68 -4.12
CA PHE A 173 18.85 17.43 -3.71
C PHE A 173 18.03 17.92 -4.90
N VAL A 174 18.65 18.58 -5.88
CA VAL A 174 17.95 19.14 -7.06
C VAL A 174 17.14 18.07 -7.78
N ASN A 175 17.66 16.85 -7.92
CA ASN A 175 16.92 15.76 -8.55
C ASN A 175 15.70 15.36 -7.72
N ARG A 176 15.84 15.22 -6.40
CA ARG A 176 14.70 14.90 -5.52
C ARG A 176 13.65 16.02 -5.53
N PHE A 177 14.09 17.28 -5.53
CA PHE A 177 13.22 18.45 -5.57
C PHE A 177 12.40 18.49 -6.87
N VAL A 178 13.07 18.33 -8.02
CA VAL A 178 12.43 18.30 -9.35
C VAL A 178 11.42 17.15 -9.45
N GLU A 179 11.83 15.93 -9.10
CA GLU A 179 10.94 14.75 -9.12
C GLU A 179 9.72 14.94 -8.20
N SER A 180 9.91 15.57 -7.05
CA SER A 180 8.83 15.84 -6.10
C SER A 180 7.87 16.92 -6.59
N LEU A 181 8.36 17.97 -7.25
CA LEU A 181 7.52 18.99 -7.87
C LEU A 181 6.69 18.41 -9.01
N PHE A 182 7.29 17.57 -9.86
CA PHE A 182 6.54 16.86 -10.91
C PHE A 182 5.44 15.99 -10.31
N PHE A 183 5.77 15.20 -9.30
CA PHE A 183 4.82 14.36 -8.60
C PHE A 183 3.68 15.16 -7.93
N ALA A 184 4.03 16.27 -7.27
CA ALA A 184 3.03 17.17 -6.70
C ALA A 184 2.15 17.78 -7.78
N GLY A 185 2.71 18.22 -8.91
CA GLY A 185 1.96 18.74 -10.05
C GLY A 185 0.92 17.74 -10.56
N VAL A 186 1.29 16.47 -10.70
CA VAL A 186 0.37 15.39 -11.10
C VAL A 186 -0.77 15.23 -10.10
N LEU A 187 -0.47 15.24 -8.80
CA LEU A 187 -1.49 15.11 -7.77
C LEU A 187 -2.41 16.34 -7.67
N PHE A 188 -1.86 17.56 -7.79
CA PHE A 188 -2.66 18.80 -7.82
C PHE A 188 -3.60 18.83 -9.03
N ASP A 189 -3.11 18.45 -10.20
CA ASP A 189 -3.91 18.36 -11.42
C ASP A 189 -5.02 17.30 -11.27
N CYS A 190 -4.70 16.13 -10.70
CA CYS A 190 -5.68 15.11 -10.36
C CYS A 190 -6.74 15.60 -9.36
N ILE A 191 -6.33 16.29 -8.29
CA ILE A 191 -7.24 16.87 -7.31
C ILE A 191 -8.18 17.88 -7.96
N GLY A 192 -7.64 18.77 -8.81
CA GLY A 192 -8.40 19.77 -9.56
C GLY A 192 -9.50 19.15 -10.41
N ASP A 193 -9.17 18.08 -11.15
CA ASP A 193 -10.11 17.39 -12.04
C ASP A 193 -11.10 16.49 -11.26
N CYS A 194 -10.65 15.82 -10.21
CA CYS A 194 -11.44 14.84 -9.46
C CYS A 194 -12.36 15.42 -8.41
N MET A 195 -12.13 16.66 -7.97
CA MET A 195 -12.83 17.28 -6.85
C MET A 195 -13.67 18.50 -7.25
N VAL A 196 -13.96 18.65 -8.54
CA VAL A 196 -14.89 19.67 -9.05
C VAL A 196 -16.22 19.59 -8.29
N GLY A 197 -16.66 20.74 -7.77
CA GLY A 197 -17.90 20.87 -7.00
C GLY A 197 -17.80 20.49 -5.51
N ASP A 198 -16.62 20.13 -5.00
CA ASP A 198 -16.39 19.79 -3.59
C ASP A 198 -15.12 20.44 -3.06
N GLU A 199 -15.22 21.74 -2.83
CA GLU A 199 -14.12 22.59 -2.34
C GLU A 199 -13.58 22.12 -0.97
N ALA A 200 -14.41 21.49 -0.14
CA ALA A 200 -13.98 21.03 1.18
C ALA A 200 -13.02 19.84 1.09
N THR A 201 -13.33 18.85 0.25
CA THR A 201 -12.45 17.70 0.01
C THR A 201 -11.23 18.12 -0.80
N ARG A 202 -11.40 19.01 -1.79
CA ARG A 202 -10.31 19.60 -2.57
C ARG A 202 -9.29 20.28 -1.67
N LYS A 203 -9.74 21.22 -0.83
CA LYS A 203 -8.88 21.95 0.12
C LYS A 203 -8.14 21.00 1.05
N TYR A 204 -8.81 19.99 1.60
CA TYR A 204 -8.17 18.98 2.44
C TYR A 204 -7.04 18.24 1.70
N GLY A 205 -7.28 17.87 0.44
CA GLY A 205 -6.30 17.22 -0.42
C GLY A 205 -5.09 18.10 -0.73
N GLU A 206 -5.34 19.34 -1.14
CA GLU A 206 -4.31 20.33 -1.46
C GLU A 206 -3.46 20.66 -0.22
N GLU A 207 -4.08 20.88 0.95
CA GLU A 207 -3.36 21.12 2.21
C GLU A 207 -2.49 19.92 2.61
N THR A 208 -3.00 18.70 2.44
CA THR A 208 -2.24 17.47 2.71
C THR A 208 -1.02 17.38 1.79
N LEU A 209 -1.18 17.67 0.50
CA LEU A 209 -0.11 17.63 -0.48
C LEU A 209 0.93 18.74 -0.26
N LEU A 210 0.50 19.95 0.09
CA LEU A 210 1.40 21.05 0.46
C LEU A 210 2.27 20.70 1.67
N GLY A 211 1.70 19.99 2.64
CA GLY A 211 2.46 19.45 3.77
C GLY A 211 3.60 18.52 3.33
N GLU A 212 3.36 17.65 2.34
CA GLU A 212 4.38 16.76 1.79
C GLU A 212 5.44 17.54 0.98
N VAL A 213 5.03 18.48 0.13
CA VAL A 213 5.96 19.35 -0.63
C VAL A 213 6.84 20.17 0.32
N SER A 214 6.28 20.68 1.42
CA SER A 214 7.02 21.46 2.41
C SER A 214 8.15 20.64 3.04
N LYS A 215 7.91 19.35 3.34
CA LYS A 215 8.95 18.44 3.85
C LYS A 215 10.10 18.25 2.85
N ILE A 216 9.80 18.26 1.56
CA ILE A 216 10.81 18.16 0.49
C ILE A 216 11.65 19.44 0.38
N VAL A 217 11.07 20.63 0.56
CA VAL A 217 11.82 21.89 0.56
C VAL A 217 12.77 21.96 1.77
N MET A 218 12.26 21.61 2.95
CA MET A 218 13.04 21.60 4.20
C MET A 218 14.25 20.65 4.14
N MET A 219 14.17 19.61 3.32
CA MET A 219 15.26 18.66 3.09
C MET A 219 16.49 19.30 2.42
N GLY A 220 16.31 20.24 1.48
CA GLY A 220 17.44 20.93 0.84
C GLY A 220 18.26 21.71 1.86
N ALA A 221 17.58 22.42 2.75
CA ALA A 221 18.22 23.17 3.83
C ALA A 221 18.97 22.27 4.83
N ALA A 222 18.54 21.01 5.01
CA ALA A 222 19.18 20.05 5.91
C ALA A 222 20.31 19.25 5.26
N ASP A 223 20.42 19.25 3.93
CA ASP A 223 21.55 18.68 3.20
C ASP A 223 22.74 19.65 3.13
N ASP A 224 22.48 20.96 3.22
CA ASP A 224 23.50 22.02 3.24
C ASP A 224 24.14 22.22 4.64
N ASP A 225 23.55 21.64 5.70
CA ASP A 225 24.06 21.70 7.06
C ASP A 225 24.96 20.47 7.33
N ASP A 226 26.25 20.62 7.05
CA ASP A 226 27.30 19.61 7.24
C ASP A 226 27.37 19.15 8.72
N GLY A 227 26.59 18.13 9.07
CA GLY A 227 26.91 17.21 10.16
C GLY A 227 26.51 17.60 11.60
N ALA A 228 25.70 18.64 11.85
CA ALA A 228 25.35 19.04 13.22
C ALA A 228 23.96 18.58 13.71
N GLY A 229 23.05 18.18 12.82
CA GLY A 229 21.67 17.78 13.17
C GLY A 229 21.47 16.27 13.26
N GLY A 230 21.95 15.63 14.31
CA GLY A 230 21.74 14.20 14.56
C GLY A 230 20.25 13.81 14.63
N GLY A 231 19.87 12.76 13.89
CA GLY A 231 19.00 11.71 14.40
C GLY A 231 17.50 11.79 14.15
N GLU A 232 16.81 12.90 14.40
CA GLU A 232 15.33 12.84 14.57
C GLU A 232 14.52 13.47 13.42
N GLY A 233 15.21 14.00 12.40
CA GLY A 233 14.61 14.77 11.30
C GLY A 233 14.37 14.03 9.98
N ARG A 234 14.73 12.74 9.86
CA ARG A 234 14.76 12.04 8.55
C ARG A 234 13.74 10.89 8.43
N GLU A 235 13.00 10.58 9.49
CA GLU A 235 12.05 9.46 9.54
C GLU A 235 10.72 9.69 8.80
N TRP A 236 10.32 10.94 8.55
CA TRP A 236 9.04 11.26 7.88
C TRP A 236 9.10 11.15 6.35
N MET A 237 10.22 10.66 5.81
CA MET A 237 10.57 10.81 4.41
C MET A 237 10.14 9.59 3.58
N ILE A 238 9.10 9.76 2.75
CA ILE A 238 8.71 8.74 1.76
C ILE A 238 9.68 8.82 0.58
N ARG A 239 10.68 7.95 0.59
CA ARG A 239 11.68 7.78 -0.47
C ARG A 239 11.18 6.74 -1.47
N SER A 240 10.21 7.14 -2.28
CA SER A 240 9.73 6.27 -3.35
C SER A 240 10.80 6.08 -4.41
N LEU A 241 10.71 4.91 -5.05
CA LEU A 241 11.56 4.47 -6.13
C LEU A 241 10.64 3.91 -7.22
N LYS A 242 11.14 3.85 -8.45
CA LYS A 242 10.43 3.25 -9.57
C LYS A 242 10.40 1.73 -9.48
N VAL A 243 9.42 1.12 -10.13
CA VAL A 243 9.19 -0.33 -10.11
C VAL A 243 10.41 -1.16 -10.51
N ASP A 244 11.25 -0.70 -11.43
CA ASP A 244 12.49 -1.36 -11.85
C ASP A 244 13.50 -1.52 -10.71
N VAL A 245 13.64 -0.48 -9.87
CA VAL A 245 14.49 -0.51 -8.68
C VAL A 245 13.93 -1.50 -7.65
N TRP A 246 12.62 -1.50 -7.43
CA TRP A 246 11.97 -2.47 -6.55
C TRP A 246 12.15 -3.90 -7.04
N ARG A 247 12.05 -4.13 -8.35
CA ARG A 247 12.30 -5.46 -8.93
C ARG A 247 13.73 -5.92 -8.70
N ALA A 248 14.72 -5.05 -8.93
CA ALA A 248 16.12 -5.36 -8.66
C ALA A 248 16.34 -5.67 -7.17
N TYR A 249 15.72 -4.89 -6.29
CA TYR A 249 15.77 -5.09 -4.85
C TYR A 249 15.21 -6.45 -4.42
N PHE A 250 13.96 -6.78 -4.76
CA PHE A 250 13.32 -8.03 -4.33
C PHE A 250 14.00 -9.28 -4.92
N ARG A 251 14.54 -9.21 -6.14
CA ARG A 251 15.30 -10.32 -6.75
C ARG A 251 16.52 -10.73 -5.91
N ARG A 252 17.17 -9.79 -5.21
CA ARG A 252 18.31 -10.10 -4.31
C ARG A 252 17.92 -11.02 -3.15
N PHE A 253 16.62 -11.08 -2.81
CA PHE A 253 16.09 -11.95 -1.76
C PHE A 253 15.55 -13.29 -2.29
N GLY A 254 15.79 -13.61 -3.56
CA GLY A 254 15.23 -14.80 -4.21
C GLY A 254 13.72 -14.67 -4.40
N MET A 255 13.21 -13.45 -4.62
CA MET A 255 11.80 -13.26 -4.93
C MET A 255 11.60 -13.21 -6.44
N VAL A 256 10.54 -13.86 -6.90
CA VAL A 256 10.13 -13.90 -8.31
C VAL A 256 8.82 -13.13 -8.46
N GLU A 257 8.83 -12.17 -9.39
CA GLU A 257 7.66 -11.39 -9.74
C GLU A 257 6.63 -12.31 -10.44
N THR A 258 5.39 -12.23 -9.97
CA THR A 258 4.24 -12.96 -10.48
C THR A 258 3.38 -12.03 -11.33
N GLN A 259 2.93 -12.56 -12.46
CA GLN A 259 2.08 -11.84 -13.40
C GLN A 259 0.73 -11.49 -12.76
N LEU A 260 0.39 -10.20 -12.73
CA LEU A 260 -0.98 -9.78 -12.48
C LEU A 260 -1.89 -10.24 -13.63
N SER A 261 -3.06 -10.79 -13.29
CA SER A 261 -3.96 -11.39 -14.26
C SER A 261 -4.74 -10.36 -15.05
N ARG A 262 -5.41 -10.83 -16.12
CA ARG A 262 -6.41 -10.03 -16.84
C ARG A 262 -7.57 -9.61 -15.93
N SER A 263 -7.91 -10.41 -14.92
CA SER A 263 -8.95 -10.04 -13.95
C SER A 263 -8.49 -8.89 -13.07
N SER A 264 -7.23 -8.88 -12.63
CA SER A 264 -6.66 -7.75 -11.87
C SER A 264 -6.68 -6.46 -12.70
N MET A 265 -6.35 -6.56 -13.99
CA MET A 265 -6.43 -5.43 -14.94
C MET A 265 -7.87 -4.97 -15.16
N TYR A 266 -8.80 -5.89 -15.38
CA TYR A 266 -10.22 -5.57 -15.54
C TYR A 266 -10.82 -4.89 -14.29
N GLN A 267 -10.48 -5.37 -13.09
CA GLN A 267 -10.91 -4.73 -11.84
C GLN A 267 -10.33 -3.32 -11.68
N ALA A 268 -9.07 -3.11 -12.09
CA ALA A 268 -8.46 -1.79 -12.11
C ALA A 268 -9.21 -0.84 -13.06
N GLU A 269 -9.47 -1.26 -14.29
CA GLU A 269 -10.16 -0.45 -15.31
C GLU A 269 -11.60 -0.11 -14.87
N LEU A 270 -12.37 -1.12 -14.42
CA LEU A 270 -13.75 -0.95 -13.98
C LEU A 270 -13.88 0.08 -12.84
N VAL A 271 -12.94 0.05 -11.90
CA VAL A 271 -12.95 0.96 -10.74
C VAL A 271 -12.45 2.35 -11.13
N ALA A 272 -11.50 2.44 -12.06
CA ALA A 272 -11.09 3.73 -12.60
C ALA A 272 -12.29 4.44 -13.25
N GLU A 273 -13.09 3.74 -14.07
CA GLU A 273 -14.28 4.28 -14.76
C GLU A 273 -15.39 4.78 -13.82
N GLN A 274 -15.44 4.29 -12.58
CA GLN A 274 -16.41 4.73 -11.58
C GLN A 274 -16.06 6.10 -10.96
N VAL A 275 -14.83 6.57 -11.14
CA VAL A 275 -14.42 7.88 -10.64
C VAL A 275 -14.82 8.96 -11.65
N PRO A 276 -15.49 10.05 -11.24
CA PRO A 276 -15.99 11.08 -12.17
C PRO A 276 -14.92 11.69 -13.10
N CYS A 277 -13.66 11.67 -12.68
CA CYS A 277 -12.50 12.19 -13.41
C CYS A 277 -11.66 11.08 -14.07
N TRP A 278 -12.26 9.95 -14.47
CA TRP A 278 -11.48 8.81 -14.95
C TRP A 278 -10.74 9.06 -16.27
N SER A 279 -11.21 9.96 -17.13
CA SER A 279 -10.69 10.09 -18.50
C SER A 279 -9.17 10.36 -18.60
N PRO A 280 -8.51 11.05 -17.66
CA PRO A 280 -7.06 11.20 -17.66
C PRO A 280 -6.35 10.08 -16.89
N CYS A 281 -7.07 9.24 -16.14
CA CYS A 281 -6.52 8.07 -15.46
C CYS A 281 -6.20 6.98 -16.49
N THR A 282 -5.00 6.42 -16.42
CA THR A 282 -4.54 5.37 -17.33
C THR A 282 -4.03 4.18 -16.53
N VAL A 283 -4.38 2.98 -16.99
CA VAL A 283 -3.97 1.71 -16.38
C VAL A 283 -3.27 0.90 -17.46
N TRP A 284 -2.06 0.44 -17.20
CA TRP A 284 -1.34 -0.40 -18.16
C TRP A 284 -0.42 -1.41 -17.46
N MET A 285 0.03 -2.39 -18.23
CA MET A 285 1.00 -3.38 -17.78
C MET A 285 2.42 -2.89 -18.04
N ASP A 286 3.26 -2.92 -17.01
CA ASP A 286 4.71 -2.84 -17.15
C ASP A 286 5.29 -4.20 -16.74
N GLY A 287 5.76 -4.97 -17.72
CA GLY A 287 6.15 -6.35 -17.51
C GLY A 287 5.04 -7.18 -16.86
N LYS A 288 5.29 -7.67 -15.63
CA LYS A 288 4.34 -8.48 -14.85
C LYS A 288 3.49 -7.66 -13.88
N SER A 289 3.75 -6.36 -13.78
CA SER A 289 3.13 -5.44 -12.83
C SER A 289 2.11 -4.53 -13.50
N LEU A 290 1.18 -4.01 -12.72
CA LEU A 290 0.23 -3.01 -13.17
C LEU A 290 0.69 -1.63 -12.71
N ILE A 291 0.60 -0.64 -13.59
CA ILE A 291 0.83 0.77 -13.28
C ILE A 291 -0.48 1.52 -13.47
N VAL A 292 -0.83 2.34 -12.49
CA VAL A 292 -1.84 3.38 -12.63
C VAL A 292 -1.15 4.73 -12.71
N GLY A 293 -1.57 5.52 -13.70
CA GLY A 293 -1.01 6.83 -13.98
C GLY A 293 -2.08 7.87 -14.29
N TRP A 294 -1.64 9.11 -14.42
CA TRP A 294 -2.46 10.28 -14.67
C TRP A 294 -1.89 11.09 -15.83
N LYS A 295 -2.70 11.30 -16.88
CA LYS A 295 -2.29 11.93 -18.16
C LYS A 295 -1.00 11.29 -18.72
N GLY A 296 -0.91 9.95 -18.62
CA GLY A 296 0.25 9.16 -19.05
C GLY A 296 1.44 9.14 -18.08
N THR A 297 1.39 9.90 -16.98
CA THR A 297 2.46 9.91 -15.97
C THR A 297 2.24 8.78 -14.95
N PRO A 298 3.20 7.87 -14.73
CA PRO A 298 3.10 6.83 -13.70
C PRO A 298 2.91 7.43 -12.30
N VAL A 299 1.94 6.93 -11.54
CA VAL A 299 1.66 7.41 -10.18
C VAL A 299 1.84 6.32 -9.13
N LYS A 300 1.33 5.11 -9.39
CA LYS A 300 1.39 4.00 -8.44
C LYS A 300 1.56 2.67 -9.16
N SER A 301 2.44 1.82 -8.66
CA SER A 301 2.66 0.46 -9.14
C SER A 301 2.05 -0.58 -8.21
N ILE A 302 1.58 -1.68 -8.80
CA ILE A 302 1.10 -2.87 -8.10
C ILE A 302 1.89 -4.07 -8.63
N THR A 303 2.64 -4.70 -7.73
CA THR A 303 3.48 -5.86 -8.03
C THR A 303 3.13 -7.01 -7.09
N ALA A 304 3.33 -8.24 -7.56
CA ALA A 304 3.11 -9.45 -6.77
C ALA A 304 4.35 -10.34 -6.79
N TRP A 305 4.69 -10.91 -5.64
CA TRP A 305 5.97 -11.59 -5.43
C TRP A 305 5.81 -12.91 -4.69
N LYS A 306 6.65 -13.89 -5.05
CA LYS A 306 6.79 -15.18 -4.35
C LYS A 306 8.25 -15.42 -4.02
N PHE A 307 8.54 -16.05 -2.89
CA PHE A 307 9.88 -16.55 -2.63
C PHE A 307 10.11 -17.84 -3.44
N SER A 308 11.25 -17.91 -4.12
CA SER A 308 11.77 -19.15 -4.73
C SER A 308 12.41 -20.05 -3.69
#